data_AF-A0A1G9KP29-F1
#
_entry.id   AF-A0A1G9KP29-F1
#
_cell.length_a   1.000
_cell.length_b   1.000
_cell.length_c   1.000
_cell.angle_alpha   90.00
_cell.angle_beta   90.00
_cell.angle_gamma   90.00
#
_symmetry.space_group_name_H-M   'P 1'
#
loop_
_entity.id
_entity.type
_entity.pdbx_description
1 polymer ?
#
loop_
_entity_poly.entity_id
_entity_poly.type
_entity_poly.pdbx_seq_one_letter_code
_entity_poly.pdbx_strand_id
1 'polypeptide(L)'
;MREWDWSHIDDIDSLAKMLKLAFSNEDWTNMLKLADRLYEESAILYHYQLQQPRKKTSHSRPLIYYIGYSQLCKGVAYQKLKQYKLSRDCIEKYTDLSWMRGVEENEKYIIDDFRIFASGNTYTVDLMEGRHSVLSEYVQYLKQHRRELVAGMITILECAIKKDLYIEWVLADLSKELEEIESNPDNSTSARYYTEYLYLFSLYKYKQGDYRGAAEKNLVALTSSVKLEDNTAFKKLTALFESFREFVSTDHEQVYKLQLKSILEGVLKNEKGISFSTIHSGSN
;
A
#
# COMPACT_ATOMS: atom_id res chain seq x y z
N MET A 1 -16.30 -17.61 -1.36
CA MET A 1 -14.84 -17.46 -1.43
C MET A 1 -14.25 -18.84 -1.61
N ARG A 2 -13.51 -19.11 -2.70
CA ARG A 2 -12.96 -20.43 -2.98
C ARG A 2 -11.75 -20.61 -2.04
N GLU A 3 -11.81 -21.54 -1.10
CA GLU A 3 -10.63 -21.93 -0.32
C GLU A 3 -9.69 -22.67 -1.27
N TRP A 4 -8.56 -22.04 -1.58
CA TRP A 4 -7.53 -22.67 -2.37
C TRP A 4 -6.64 -23.49 -1.43
N ASP A 5 -6.43 -24.75 -1.79
CA ASP A 5 -5.49 -25.63 -1.10
C ASP A 5 -4.07 -25.36 -1.63
N TRP A 6 -3.25 -24.75 -0.78
CA TRP A 6 -1.86 -24.40 -1.09
C TRP A 6 -0.86 -25.36 -0.42
N SER A 7 -1.35 -26.45 0.18
CA SER A 7 -0.51 -27.40 0.94
C SER A 7 0.58 -28.08 0.11
N HIS A 8 0.48 -28.03 -1.21
CA HIS A 8 1.42 -28.65 -2.15
C HIS A 8 2.47 -27.70 -2.73
N ILE A 9 2.45 -26.41 -2.34
CA ILE A 9 3.43 -25.43 -2.84
C ILE A 9 4.55 -25.27 -1.82
N ASP A 10 5.72 -25.79 -2.17
CA ASP A 10 6.89 -25.83 -1.27
C ASP A 10 8.02 -24.90 -1.74
N ASP A 11 7.87 -24.30 -2.93
CA ASP A 11 8.83 -23.33 -3.47
C ASP A 11 8.67 -21.95 -2.81
N ILE A 12 9.65 -21.55 -2.00
CA ILE A 12 9.62 -20.30 -1.23
C ILE A 12 9.58 -19.05 -2.12
N ASP A 13 10.08 -19.12 -3.35
CA ASP A 13 10.00 -18.04 -4.32
C ASP A 13 8.57 -17.83 -4.83
N SER A 14 7.88 -18.92 -5.14
CA SER A 14 6.47 -18.93 -5.52
C SER A 14 5.59 -18.45 -4.38
N LEU A 15 5.83 -18.94 -3.15
CA LEU A 15 5.11 -18.49 -1.95
C LEU A 15 5.28 -16.97 -1.72
N ALA A 16 6.49 -16.42 -1.86
CA ALA A 16 6.73 -15.00 -1.74
C ALA A 16 6.00 -14.17 -2.81
N LYS A 17 5.89 -14.68 -4.05
CA LYS A 17 5.08 -14.04 -5.12
C LYS A 17 3.59 -14.11 -4.80
N MET A 18 3.10 -15.24 -4.29
CA MET A 18 1.71 -15.41 -3.91
C MET A 18 1.31 -14.49 -2.76
N LEU A 19 2.20 -14.26 -1.78
CA LEU A 19 1.97 -13.26 -0.73
C LEU A 19 1.74 -11.85 -1.30
N LYS A 20 2.52 -11.45 -2.31
CA LYS A 20 2.33 -10.15 -2.98
C LYS A 20 0.99 -10.07 -3.72
N LEU A 21 0.56 -11.18 -4.33
CA LEU A 21 -0.75 -11.27 -4.99
C LEU A 21 -1.89 -11.19 -3.97
N ALA A 22 -1.82 -11.95 -2.88
CA ALA A 22 -2.81 -11.92 -1.80
C ALA A 22 -2.93 -10.51 -1.20
N PHE A 23 -1.79 -9.86 -0.94
CA PHE A 23 -1.75 -8.47 -0.48
C PHE A 23 -2.39 -7.50 -1.47
N SER A 24 -2.09 -7.64 -2.77
CA SER A 24 -2.63 -6.77 -3.82
C SER A 24 -4.15 -6.92 -4.02
N ASN A 25 -4.70 -8.07 -3.62
CA ASN A 25 -6.12 -8.39 -3.67
C ASN A 25 -6.83 -8.21 -2.31
N GLU A 26 -6.11 -7.71 -1.29
CA GLU A 26 -6.61 -7.55 0.08
C GLU A 26 -7.14 -8.87 0.70
N ASP A 27 -6.60 -10.01 0.27
CA ASP A 27 -6.98 -11.34 0.76
C ASP A 27 -6.18 -11.70 2.01
N TRP A 28 -6.48 -11.00 3.11
CA TRP A 28 -5.74 -11.11 4.37
C TRP A 28 -5.79 -12.52 4.97
N THR A 29 -6.91 -13.23 4.79
CA THR A 29 -7.09 -14.60 5.29
C THR A 29 -6.13 -15.57 4.60
N ASN A 30 -6.03 -15.53 3.26
CA ASN A 30 -5.07 -16.38 2.55
C ASN A 30 -3.63 -15.89 2.74
N MET A 31 -3.41 -14.58 2.92
CA MET A 31 -2.10 -14.04 3.26
C MET A 31 -1.54 -14.63 4.56
N LEU A 32 -2.37 -14.86 5.58
CA LEU A 32 -1.97 -15.56 6.80
C LEU A 32 -1.50 -17.00 6.53
N LYS A 33 -2.29 -17.77 5.77
CA LYS A 33 -1.95 -19.17 5.42
C LYS A 33 -0.64 -19.26 4.61
N LEU A 34 -0.48 -18.37 3.63
CA LEU A 34 0.73 -18.31 2.79
C LEU A 34 1.96 -17.87 3.58
N ALA A 35 1.80 -16.94 4.54
CA ALA A 35 2.89 -16.49 5.39
C ALA A 35 3.39 -17.62 6.31
N ASP A 36 2.46 -18.39 6.90
CA ASP A 36 2.82 -19.56 7.70
C ASP A 36 3.56 -20.61 6.87
N ARG A 37 3.06 -20.93 5.68
CA ARG A 37 3.74 -21.87 4.78
C ARG A 37 5.13 -21.39 4.37
N LEU A 38 5.29 -20.11 4.04
CA LEU A 38 6.60 -19.54 3.70
C LEU A 38 7.58 -19.65 4.87
N TYR A 39 7.12 -19.37 6.09
CA TYR A 39 7.95 -19.50 7.29
C TYR A 39 8.38 -20.95 7.52
N GLU A 40 7.46 -21.91 7.44
CA GLU A 40 7.74 -23.33 7.63
C GLU A 40 8.81 -23.83 6.63
N GLU A 41 8.60 -23.59 5.33
CA GLU A 41 9.51 -24.06 4.29
C GLU A 41 10.88 -23.36 4.37
N SER A 42 10.91 -22.06 4.62
CA SER A 42 12.17 -21.34 4.81
C SER A 42 12.93 -21.77 6.06
N ALA A 43 12.24 -22.13 7.15
CA ALA A 43 12.85 -22.67 8.36
C ALA A 43 13.44 -24.07 8.13
N ILE A 44 12.75 -24.95 7.41
CA ILE A 44 13.25 -26.28 7.03
C ILE A 44 14.55 -26.14 6.22
N LEU A 45 14.53 -25.28 5.20
CA LEU A 45 15.70 -25.01 4.36
C LEU A 45 16.86 -24.40 5.16
N TYR A 46 16.57 -23.51 6.09
CA TYR A 46 17.56 -22.92 6.99
C TYR A 46 18.23 -23.97 7.88
N HIS A 47 17.45 -24.85 8.49
CA HIS A 47 17.99 -25.96 9.28
C HIS A 47 18.85 -26.90 8.44
N TYR A 48 18.42 -27.21 7.21
CA TYR A 48 19.21 -28.02 6.27
C TYR A 48 20.54 -27.35 5.90
N GLN A 49 20.53 -26.04 5.63
CA GLN A 49 21.74 -25.27 5.31
C GLN A 49 22.74 -25.26 6.47
N LEU A 50 22.27 -25.18 7.73
CA LEU A 50 23.15 -25.27 8.90
C LEU A 50 23.82 -26.66 9.03
N GLN A 51 23.12 -27.73 8.64
CA GLN A 51 23.66 -29.09 8.67
C GLN A 51 24.60 -29.37 7.49
N GLN A 52 24.35 -28.75 6.33
CA GLN A 52 25.12 -28.96 5.11
C GLN A 52 25.61 -27.63 4.49
N PRO A 53 26.54 -26.89 5.14
CA PRO A 53 26.91 -25.53 4.73
C PRO A 53 27.52 -25.43 3.33
N ARG A 54 28.07 -26.54 2.81
CA ARG A 54 28.68 -26.61 1.48
C ARG A 54 27.66 -26.78 0.34
N LYS A 55 26.41 -27.12 0.66
CA LYS A 55 25.35 -27.35 -0.33
C LYS A 55 24.49 -26.08 -0.43
N LYS A 56 24.86 -25.19 -1.36
CA LYS A 56 24.06 -23.99 -1.64
C LYS A 56 22.79 -24.40 -2.39
N THR A 57 21.64 -24.10 -1.80
CA THR A 57 20.33 -24.19 -2.44
C THR A 57 20.06 -22.91 -3.22
N SER A 58 19.64 -23.02 -4.48
CA SER A 58 19.40 -21.87 -5.35
C SER A 58 18.00 -21.31 -5.12
N HIS A 59 17.92 -20.18 -4.43
CA HIS A 59 16.70 -19.38 -4.28
C HIS A 59 16.98 -17.95 -4.71
N SER A 60 15.96 -17.18 -5.08
CA SER A 60 16.14 -15.82 -5.61
C SER A 60 16.67 -14.83 -4.56
N ARG A 61 16.49 -15.11 -3.27
CA ARG A 61 16.95 -14.27 -2.14
C ARG A 61 17.55 -15.12 -1.01
N PRO A 62 18.27 -14.50 -0.05
CA PRO A 62 18.76 -15.21 1.13
C PRO A 62 17.62 -15.72 2.02
N LEU A 63 17.82 -16.82 2.76
CA LEU A 63 16.78 -17.39 3.64
C LEU A 63 16.29 -16.42 4.73
N ILE A 64 17.19 -15.57 5.23
CA ILE A 64 16.84 -14.50 6.18
C ILE A 64 15.75 -13.56 5.64
N TYR A 65 15.76 -13.31 4.33
CA TYR A 65 14.71 -12.51 3.69
C TYR A 65 13.35 -13.19 3.79
N TYR A 66 13.23 -14.48 3.43
CA TYR A 66 11.93 -15.16 3.45
C TYR A 66 11.38 -15.34 4.87
N ILE A 67 12.26 -15.61 5.84
CA ILE A 67 11.88 -15.70 7.25
C ILE A 67 11.34 -14.35 7.74
N GLY A 68 12.07 -13.25 7.54
CA GLY A 68 11.58 -11.91 7.90
C GLY A 68 10.30 -11.52 7.14
N TYR A 69 10.26 -11.80 5.84
CA TYR A 69 9.16 -11.43 4.95
C TYR A 69 7.86 -12.17 5.32
N SER A 70 7.96 -13.45 5.71
CA SER A 70 6.81 -14.21 6.20
C SER A 70 6.17 -13.55 7.42
N GLN A 71 6.95 -13.19 8.44
CA GLN A 71 6.45 -12.56 9.66
C GLN A 71 5.95 -11.14 9.42
N LEU A 72 6.63 -10.37 8.55
CA LEU A 72 6.18 -9.06 8.11
C LEU A 72 4.80 -9.14 7.44
N CYS A 73 4.63 -10.04 6.46
CA CYS A 73 3.36 -10.24 5.79
C CYS A 73 2.25 -10.70 6.75
N LYS A 74 2.57 -11.64 7.65
CA LYS A 74 1.61 -12.10 8.68
C LYS A 74 1.17 -10.97 9.60
N GLY A 75 2.12 -10.15 10.06
CA GLY A 75 1.85 -8.98 10.89
C GLY A 75 0.95 -7.95 10.22
N VAL A 76 1.20 -7.66 8.93
CA VAL A 76 0.35 -6.76 8.13
C VAL A 76 -1.06 -7.33 7.94
N ALA A 77 -1.21 -8.64 7.68
CA ALA A 77 -2.52 -9.26 7.56
C ALA A 77 -3.32 -9.16 8.87
N TYR A 78 -2.70 -9.45 10.02
CA TYR A 78 -3.35 -9.25 11.33
C TYR A 78 -3.73 -7.80 11.60
N GLN A 79 -2.88 -6.84 11.23
CA GLN A 79 -3.18 -5.42 11.33
C GLN A 79 -4.43 -5.05 10.52
N LYS A 80 -4.52 -5.48 9.25
CA LYS A 80 -5.68 -5.21 8.39
C LYS A 80 -6.95 -5.90 8.89
N LEU A 81 -6.81 -7.04 9.57
CA LEU A 81 -7.89 -7.72 10.29
C LEU A 81 -8.18 -7.14 11.68
N LYS A 82 -7.53 -6.03 12.07
CA LYS A 82 -7.65 -5.35 13.37
C LYS A 82 -7.27 -6.22 14.58
N GLN A 83 -6.47 -7.26 14.37
CA GLN A 83 -5.93 -8.13 15.41
C GLN A 83 -4.56 -7.60 15.87
N TYR A 84 -4.56 -6.41 16.48
CA TYR A 84 -3.34 -5.64 16.75
C TYR A 84 -2.33 -6.36 17.63
N LYS A 85 -2.78 -7.12 18.64
CA LYS A 85 -1.90 -7.91 19.49
C LYS A 85 -1.11 -8.95 18.67
N LEU A 86 -1.79 -9.72 17.83
CA LEU A 86 -1.14 -10.73 16.98
C LEU A 86 -0.23 -10.09 15.92
N SER A 87 -0.57 -8.87 15.47
CA SER A 87 0.32 -8.08 14.61
C SER A 87 1.64 -7.74 15.31
N ARG A 88 1.60 -7.30 16.58
CA ARG A 88 2.79 -7.04 17.40
C ARG A 88 3.63 -8.29 17.61
N ASP A 89 3.00 -9.42 17.95
CA ASP A 89 3.68 -10.70 18.12
C ASP A 89 4.44 -11.11 16.85
N CYS A 90 3.95 -10.72 15.67
CA CYS A 90 4.67 -10.92 14.40
C CYS A 90 5.81 -9.90 14.21
N ILE A 91 5.58 -8.62 14.54
CA ILE A 91 6.59 -7.55 14.47
C ILE A 91 7.83 -7.91 15.28
N GLU A 92 7.64 -8.37 16.52
CA GLU A 92 8.74 -8.76 17.41
C GLU A 92 9.65 -9.84 16.77
N LYS A 93 9.07 -10.77 16.01
CA LYS A 93 9.82 -11.89 15.39
C LYS A 93 10.75 -11.48 14.26
N TYR A 94 10.52 -10.33 13.62
CA TYR A 94 11.41 -9.81 12.58
C TYR A 94 12.10 -8.49 12.97
N THR A 95 11.84 -7.97 14.18
CA THR A 95 12.49 -6.75 14.68
C THR A 95 14.01 -6.93 14.79
N ASP A 96 14.48 -8.12 15.14
CA ASP A 96 15.90 -8.44 15.07
C ASP A 96 16.11 -9.87 14.55
N LEU A 97 16.71 -9.97 13.38
CA LEU A 97 17.07 -11.25 12.74
C LEU A 97 18.54 -11.63 12.95
N SER A 98 19.27 -10.87 13.79
CA SER A 98 20.70 -11.10 14.07
C SER A 98 20.99 -12.44 14.76
N TRP A 99 19.96 -13.13 15.26
CA TRP A 99 20.08 -14.47 15.81
C TRP A 99 20.35 -15.54 14.74
N MET A 100 20.08 -15.26 13.46
CA MET A 100 20.31 -16.20 12.37
C MET A 100 21.80 -16.40 12.10
N ARG A 101 22.22 -17.67 11.99
CA ARG A 101 23.60 -18.07 11.74
C ARG A 101 23.81 -18.32 10.24
N GLY A 102 25.04 -18.13 9.77
CA GLY A 102 25.38 -18.39 8.37
C GLY A 102 24.82 -17.35 7.38
N VAL A 103 24.43 -16.18 7.88
CA VAL A 103 24.13 -14.99 7.06
C VAL A 103 25.45 -14.42 6.55
N GLU A 104 25.56 -14.24 5.23
CA GLU A 104 26.78 -13.69 4.61
C GLU A 104 26.91 -12.17 4.92
N GLU A 105 28.14 -11.62 4.92
CA GLU A 105 28.35 -10.21 5.29
C GLU A 105 27.59 -9.24 4.36
N ASN A 106 27.53 -9.56 3.07
CA ASN A 106 26.78 -8.82 2.05
C ASN A 106 25.25 -8.96 2.18
N GLU A 107 24.74 -9.79 3.08
CA GLU A 107 23.31 -10.00 3.33
C GLU A 107 22.84 -9.30 4.61
N LYS A 108 23.76 -8.84 5.47
CA LYS A 108 23.43 -8.21 6.76
C LYS A 108 22.55 -6.97 6.64
N TYR A 109 22.59 -6.26 5.50
CA TYR A 109 21.70 -5.13 5.24
C TYR A 109 20.21 -5.51 5.38
N ILE A 110 19.85 -6.79 5.14
CA ILE A 110 18.49 -7.30 5.27
C ILE A 110 18.00 -7.18 6.72
N ILE A 111 18.89 -7.37 7.70
CA ILE A 111 18.56 -7.22 9.12
C ILE A 111 18.15 -5.77 9.40
N ASP A 112 18.90 -4.81 8.87
CA ASP A 112 18.62 -3.39 9.05
C ASP A 112 17.35 -2.96 8.31
N ASP A 113 17.09 -3.49 7.10
CA ASP A 113 15.82 -3.30 6.39
C ASP A 113 14.63 -3.78 7.24
N PHE A 114 14.70 -4.96 7.86
CA PHE A 114 13.62 -5.47 8.71
C PHE A 114 13.46 -4.69 10.01
N ARG A 115 14.54 -4.14 10.59
CA ARG A 115 14.46 -3.21 11.74
C ARG A 115 13.70 -1.93 11.39
N ILE A 116 13.95 -1.39 10.19
CA ILE A 116 13.21 -0.23 9.67
C ILE A 116 11.72 -0.61 9.55
N PHE A 117 11.40 -1.70 8.83
CA PHE A 117 10.01 -2.14 8.67
C PHE A 117 9.31 -2.40 10.01
N ALA A 118 10.00 -3.00 10.99
CA ALA A 118 9.44 -3.28 12.30
C ALA A 118 9.07 -1.99 13.05
N SER A 119 9.93 -0.98 12.97
CA SER A 119 9.70 0.34 13.57
C SER A 119 8.48 1.01 12.93
N GLY A 120 8.44 1.09 11.59
CA GLY A 120 7.30 1.66 10.85
C GLY A 120 5.98 0.94 11.16
N ASN A 121 5.99 -0.39 11.14
CA ASN A 121 4.80 -1.19 11.42
C ASN A 121 4.35 -1.08 12.88
N THR A 122 5.27 -0.90 13.83
CA THR A 122 4.93 -0.63 15.24
C THR A 122 4.16 0.68 15.36
N TYR A 123 4.67 1.78 14.76
CA TYR A 123 3.95 3.05 14.74
C TYR A 123 2.56 2.93 14.10
N THR A 124 2.45 2.19 13.00
CA THR A 124 1.17 1.95 12.33
C THR A 124 0.17 1.28 13.28
N VAL A 125 0.57 0.20 13.97
CA VAL A 125 -0.31 -0.51 14.90
C VAL A 125 -0.68 0.37 16.08
N ASP A 126 0.26 1.12 16.65
CA ASP A 126 0.02 2.06 17.75
C ASP A 126 -1.01 3.12 17.39
N LEU A 127 -0.84 3.75 16.23
CA LEU A 127 -1.74 4.80 15.77
C LEU A 127 -3.14 4.24 15.49
N MET A 128 -3.24 3.06 14.87
CA MET A 128 -4.53 2.40 14.60
C MET A 128 -5.26 1.93 15.88
N GLU A 129 -4.51 1.59 16.92
CA GLU A 129 -5.04 1.23 18.25
C GLU A 129 -5.45 2.48 19.08
N GLY A 130 -5.18 3.68 18.58
CA GLY A 130 -5.58 4.94 19.19
C GLY A 130 -4.51 5.59 20.08
N ARG A 131 -3.25 5.11 20.03
CA ARG A 131 -2.13 5.72 20.75
C ARG A 131 -1.58 6.91 19.98
N HIS A 132 -2.37 7.98 19.88
CA HIS A 132 -2.03 9.15 19.05
C HIS A 132 -0.77 9.91 19.52
N SER A 133 -0.31 9.69 20.76
CA SER A 133 0.92 10.30 21.27
C SER A 133 2.16 9.94 20.46
N VAL A 134 2.16 8.81 19.75
CA VAL A 134 3.29 8.35 18.92
C VAL A 134 3.41 9.10 17.59
N LEU A 135 2.44 9.97 17.26
CA LEU A 135 2.35 10.57 15.93
C LEU A 135 3.54 11.49 15.63
N SER A 136 4.10 12.18 16.63
CA SER A 136 5.26 13.04 16.46
C SER A 136 6.51 12.23 16.08
N GLU A 137 6.78 11.16 16.82
CA GLU A 137 7.88 10.24 16.58
C GLU A 137 7.69 9.51 15.24
N TYR A 138 6.45 9.17 14.89
CA TYR A 138 6.16 8.56 13.61
C TYR A 138 6.47 9.49 12.43
N VAL A 139 6.12 10.78 12.54
CA VAL A 139 6.50 11.78 11.53
C VAL A 139 8.02 11.89 11.38
N GLN A 140 8.77 11.90 12.48
CA GLN A 140 10.24 11.91 12.41
C GLN A 140 10.80 10.65 11.75
N TYR A 141 10.20 9.49 12.04
CA TYR A 141 10.54 8.24 11.36
C TYR A 141 10.31 8.34 9.84
N LEU A 142 9.16 8.85 9.40
CA LEU A 142 8.83 8.94 7.97
C LEU A 142 9.77 9.88 7.20
N LYS A 143 10.26 10.96 7.84
CA LYS A 143 11.29 11.84 7.26
C LYS A 143 12.60 11.11 6.95
N GLN A 144 12.98 10.19 7.83
CA GLN A 144 14.24 9.44 7.72
C GLN A 144 14.10 8.24 6.76
N HIS A 145 12.89 7.70 6.61
CA HIS A 145 12.62 6.47 5.86
C HIS A 145 11.65 6.71 4.71
N ARG A 146 12.11 7.41 3.66
CA ARG A 146 11.29 7.82 2.50
C ARG A 146 10.50 6.70 1.83
N ARG A 147 11.02 5.46 1.81
CA ARG A 147 10.33 4.28 1.24
C ARG A 147 9.02 3.96 1.98
N GLU A 148 8.92 4.36 3.24
CA GLU A 148 7.77 4.11 4.11
C GLU A 148 6.78 5.28 4.12
N LEU A 149 7.11 6.42 3.49
CA LEU A 149 6.33 7.65 3.58
C LEU A 149 4.89 7.46 3.11
N VAL A 150 4.67 6.85 1.94
CA VAL A 150 3.31 6.68 1.39
C VAL A 150 2.47 5.76 2.28
N ALA A 151 3.04 4.62 2.70
CA ALA A 151 2.34 3.68 3.58
C ALA A 151 2.01 4.31 4.95
N GLY A 152 2.93 5.11 5.49
CA GLY A 152 2.69 5.84 6.72
C GLY A 152 1.64 6.93 6.58
N MET A 153 1.67 7.69 5.49
CA MET A 153 0.66 8.72 5.21
C MET A 153 -0.73 8.14 5.02
N ILE A 154 -0.87 6.99 4.34
CA ILE A 154 -2.14 6.25 4.26
C ILE A 154 -2.68 5.98 5.68
N THR A 155 -1.83 5.48 6.57
CA THR A 155 -2.22 5.19 7.95
C THR A 155 -2.64 6.44 8.72
N ILE A 156 -1.85 7.51 8.62
CA ILE A 156 -2.12 8.79 9.30
C ILE A 156 -3.44 9.37 8.81
N LEU A 157 -3.67 9.40 7.49
CA LEU A 157 -4.91 9.89 6.89
C LEU A 157 -6.11 9.03 7.26
N GLU A 158 -5.99 7.70 7.22
CA GLU A 158 -7.05 6.80 7.67
C GLU A 158 -7.45 7.07 9.13
N CYS A 159 -6.46 7.23 10.01
CA CYS A 159 -6.70 7.52 11.42
C CYS A 159 -7.35 8.90 11.58
N ALA A 160 -6.83 9.92 10.90
CA ALA A 160 -7.36 11.28 10.92
C ALA A 160 -8.82 11.34 10.46
N ILE A 161 -9.17 10.64 9.38
CA ILE A 161 -10.55 10.56 8.89
C ILE A 161 -11.45 9.83 9.89
N LYS A 162 -11.01 8.68 10.44
CA LYS A 162 -11.83 7.84 11.33
C LYS A 162 -12.02 8.44 12.73
N LYS A 163 -11.07 9.26 13.19
CA LYS A 163 -11.01 9.79 14.56
C LYS A 163 -11.11 11.31 14.63
N ASP A 164 -11.36 11.99 13.51
CA ASP A 164 -11.45 13.44 13.43
C ASP A 164 -10.17 14.14 13.94
N LEU A 165 -9.00 13.56 13.63
CA LEU A 165 -7.71 14.16 14.02
C LEU A 165 -7.32 15.27 13.06
N TYR A 166 -6.89 16.39 13.63
CA TYR A 166 -6.28 17.48 12.89
C TYR A 166 -4.79 17.20 12.65
N ILE A 167 -4.41 17.01 11.39
CA ILE A 167 -3.05 16.61 10.99
C ILE A 167 -2.32 17.68 10.15
N GLU A 168 -2.74 18.94 10.20
CA GLU A 168 -2.19 19.96 9.29
C GLU A 168 -0.74 20.27 9.63
N TRP A 169 -0.39 20.15 10.91
CA TRP A 169 0.99 20.21 11.35
C TRP A 169 1.83 19.05 10.77
N VAL A 170 1.26 17.85 10.62
CA VAL A 170 1.93 16.69 9.99
C VAL A 170 2.18 16.99 8.51
N LEU A 171 1.16 17.49 7.81
CA LEU A 171 1.25 17.84 6.39
C LEU A 171 2.26 18.95 6.13
N ALA A 172 2.32 19.95 7.02
CA ALA A 172 3.32 21.02 6.96
C ALA A 172 4.72 20.49 7.27
N ASP A 173 4.87 19.61 8.27
CA ASP A 173 6.18 19.11 8.68
C ASP A 173 6.78 18.12 7.67
N LEU A 174 5.95 17.42 6.89
CA LEU A 174 6.34 16.50 5.80
C LEU A 174 6.28 17.14 4.41
N SER A 175 6.04 18.45 4.29
CA SER A 175 5.67 19.06 3.00
C SER A 175 6.71 18.78 1.90
N LYS A 176 7.99 18.88 2.24
CA LYS A 176 9.10 18.63 1.30
C LYS A 176 9.09 17.19 0.82
N GLU A 177 8.95 16.23 1.72
CA GLU A 177 8.95 14.81 1.38
C GLU A 177 7.71 14.44 0.54
N LEU A 178 6.56 15.06 0.83
CA LEU A 178 5.33 14.87 0.04
C LEU A 178 5.47 15.45 -1.37
N GLU A 179 6.01 16.67 -1.52
CA GLU A 179 6.27 17.30 -2.81
C GLU A 179 7.18 16.46 -3.70
N GLU A 180 8.22 15.83 -3.11
CA GLU A 180 9.13 14.96 -3.83
C GLU A 180 8.43 13.70 -4.38
N ILE A 181 7.54 13.06 -3.60
CA ILE A 181 6.78 11.89 -4.07
C ILE A 181 5.75 12.29 -5.12
N GLU A 182 5.10 13.44 -4.96
CA GLU A 182 4.11 13.91 -5.94
C GLU A 182 4.74 14.29 -7.27
N SER A 183 5.98 14.79 -7.24
CA SER A 183 6.76 15.12 -8.44
C SER A 183 7.32 13.88 -9.15
N ASN A 184 7.55 12.78 -8.44
CA ASN A 184 8.06 11.55 -9.02
C ASN A 184 7.48 10.29 -8.33
N PRO A 185 6.23 9.92 -8.67
CA PRO A 185 5.55 8.78 -8.04
C PRO A 185 6.23 7.44 -8.31
N ASP A 186 6.93 7.31 -9.45
CA ASP A 186 7.51 6.06 -9.95
C ASP A 186 8.78 5.63 -9.17
N ASN A 187 9.43 6.54 -8.45
CA ASN A 187 10.75 6.30 -7.85
C ASN A 187 10.77 5.31 -6.66
N SER A 188 9.62 4.92 -6.10
CA SER A 188 9.61 3.98 -4.96
C SER A 188 8.26 3.36 -4.59
N THR A 189 7.15 3.86 -5.14
CA THR A 189 5.79 3.51 -4.65
C THR A 189 5.01 2.74 -5.70
N SER A 190 4.30 1.67 -5.31
CA SER A 190 3.33 1.04 -6.20
C SER A 190 2.25 2.06 -6.59
N ALA A 191 2.00 2.25 -7.88
CA ALA A 191 1.00 3.22 -8.37
C ALA A 191 -0.39 3.04 -7.72
N ARG A 192 -0.78 1.80 -7.33
CA ARG A 192 -2.01 1.56 -6.57
C ARG A 192 -1.96 2.16 -5.16
N TYR A 193 -0.84 2.01 -4.45
CA TYR A 193 -0.61 2.62 -3.12
C TYR A 193 -0.65 4.14 -3.20
N TYR A 194 -0.01 4.71 -4.21
CA TYR A 194 -0.05 6.15 -4.42
C TYR A 194 -1.47 6.66 -4.73
N THR A 195 -2.25 5.89 -5.50
CA THR A 195 -3.66 6.21 -5.78
C THR A 195 -4.52 6.19 -4.51
N GLU A 196 -4.32 5.19 -3.63
CA GLU A 196 -5.03 5.13 -2.34
C GLU A 196 -4.63 6.29 -1.41
N TYR A 197 -3.34 6.65 -1.36
CA TYR A 197 -2.86 7.84 -0.65
C TYR A 197 -3.60 9.11 -1.12
N LEU A 198 -3.63 9.36 -2.43
CA LEU A 198 -4.32 10.53 -2.99
C LEU A 198 -5.82 10.51 -2.72
N TYR A 199 -6.47 9.35 -2.79
CA TYR A 199 -7.88 9.19 -2.44
C TYR A 199 -8.14 9.57 -0.99
N LEU A 200 -7.38 9.01 -0.04
CA LEU A 200 -7.51 9.31 1.38
C LEU A 200 -7.19 10.79 1.65
N PHE A 201 -6.21 11.35 0.98
CA PHE A 201 -5.87 12.76 1.13
C PHE A 201 -7.01 13.65 0.63
N SER A 202 -7.57 13.35 -0.53
CA SER A 202 -8.76 14.04 -1.05
C SER A 202 -9.93 13.96 -0.08
N LEU A 203 -10.21 12.77 0.47
CA LEU A 203 -11.30 12.55 1.43
C LEU A 203 -11.08 13.32 2.74
N TYR A 204 -9.85 13.36 3.24
CA TYR A 204 -9.49 14.15 4.41
C TYR A 204 -9.72 15.65 4.15
N LYS A 205 -9.24 16.18 3.02
CA LYS A 205 -9.44 17.58 2.65
C LYS A 205 -10.91 17.96 2.47
N TYR A 206 -11.70 17.08 1.84
CA TYR A 206 -13.15 17.24 1.74
C TYR A 206 -13.79 17.35 3.12
N LYS A 207 -13.41 16.47 4.06
CA LYS A 207 -13.93 16.48 5.43
C LYS A 207 -13.57 17.77 6.20
N GLN A 208 -12.44 18.39 5.88
CA GLN A 208 -12.05 19.70 6.43
C GLN A 208 -12.71 20.90 5.72
N GLY A 209 -13.53 20.68 4.70
CA GLY A 209 -14.13 21.75 3.89
C GLY A 209 -13.18 22.39 2.88
N ASP A 210 -11.97 21.84 2.69
CA ASP A 210 -11.00 22.28 1.67
C ASP A 210 -11.32 21.60 0.33
N TYR A 211 -12.39 22.04 -0.32
CA TYR A 211 -12.88 21.46 -1.58
C TYR A 211 -11.89 21.61 -2.74
N ARG A 212 -11.09 22.69 -2.72
CA ARG A 212 -10.03 22.90 -3.72
C ARG A 212 -8.95 21.85 -3.57
N GLY A 213 -8.37 21.70 -2.37
CA GLY A 213 -7.36 20.68 -2.11
C GLY A 213 -7.89 19.27 -2.34
N ALA A 214 -9.16 19.03 -2.00
CA ALA A 214 -9.83 17.76 -2.27
C ALA A 214 -9.89 17.47 -3.78
N ALA A 215 -10.29 18.44 -4.60
CA ALA A 215 -10.37 18.31 -6.05
C ALA A 215 -8.99 18.05 -6.68
N GLU A 216 -7.97 18.80 -6.28
CA GLU A 216 -6.59 18.68 -6.79
C GLU A 216 -6.07 17.24 -6.60
N LYS A 217 -6.23 16.65 -5.41
CA LYS A 217 -5.81 15.26 -5.17
C LYS A 217 -6.72 14.24 -5.86
N ASN A 218 -8.03 14.47 -5.89
CA ASN A 218 -9.00 13.55 -6.50
C ASN A 218 -8.73 13.35 -8.00
N LEU A 219 -8.52 14.44 -8.74
CA LEU A 219 -8.36 14.39 -10.20
C LEU A 219 -7.07 13.68 -10.64
N VAL A 220 -5.99 13.82 -9.85
CA VAL A 220 -4.74 13.08 -10.05
C VAL A 220 -4.97 11.59 -9.80
N ALA A 221 -5.62 11.24 -8.69
CA ALA A 221 -5.95 9.87 -8.35
C ALA A 221 -6.89 9.23 -9.40
N LEU A 222 -7.86 9.98 -9.93
CA LEU A 222 -8.82 9.51 -10.91
C LEU A 222 -8.10 9.11 -12.21
N THR A 223 -7.19 9.97 -12.68
CA THR A 223 -6.31 9.66 -13.82
C THR A 223 -5.49 8.40 -13.57
N SER A 224 -4.91 8.26 -12.38
CA SER A 224 -4.13 7.09 -12.00
C SER A 224 -4.97 5.81 -11.99
N SER A 225 -6.18 5.86 -11.42
CA SER A 225 -7.08 4.70 -11.34
C SER A 225 -7.46 4.14 -12.71
N VAL A 226 -7.68 5.00 -13.71
CA VAL A 226 -7.98 4.60 -15.09
C VAL A 226 -6.77 3.93 -15.73
N LYS A 227 -5.57 4.50 -15.60
CA LYS A 227 -4.33 3.91 -16.13
C LYS A 227 -4.03 2.53 -15.54
N LEU A 228 -4.42 2.32 -14.29
CA LEU A 228 -4.25 1.07 -13.55
C LEU A 228 -5.38 0.06 -13.78
N GLU A 229 -6.43 0.42 -14.52
CA GLU A 229 -7.68 -0.35 -14.65
C GLU A 229 -8.29 -0.70 -13.27
N ASP A 230 -8.09 0.17 -12.28
CA ASP A 230 -8.58 -0.02 -10.92
C ASP A 230 -10.03 0.49 -10.79
N ASN A 231 -10.97 -0.37 -11.16
CA ASN A 231 -12.41 -0.07 -11.13
C ASN A 231 -12.92 0.31 -9.73
N THR A 232 -12.31 -0.20 -8.66
CA THR A 232 -12.73 0.12 -7.29
C THR A 232 -12.30 1.55 -6.93
N ALA A 233 -11.04 1.90 -7.19
CA ALA A 233 -10.55 3.26 -7.00
C ALA A 233 -11.33 4.26 -7.86
N PHE A 234 -11.57 3.94 -9.14
CA PHE A 234 -12.35 4.79 -10.06
C PHE A 234 -13.75 5.12 -9.50
N LYS A 235 -14.48 4.12 -9.01
CA LYS A 235 -15.80 4.32 -8.38
C LYS A 235 -15.72 5.21 -7.14
N LYS A 236 -14.78 4.93 -6.23
CA LYS A 236 -14.59 5.73 -5.01
C LYS A 236 -14.31 7.20 -5.34
N LEU A 237 -13.41 7.45 -6.30
CA LEU A 237 -12.97 8.79 -6.67
C LEU A 237 -14.05 9.59 -7.39
N THR A 238 -14.77 8.96 -8.32
CA THR A 238 -15.91 9.56 -9.02
C THR A 238 -17.02 9.94 -8.04
N ALA A 239 -17.43 9.00 -7.18
CA ALA A 239 -18.46 9.26 -6.16
C ALA A 239 -18.05 10.36 -5.18
N LEU A 240 -16.78 10.36 -4.75
CA LEU A 240 -16.24 11.39 -3.89
C LEU A 240 -16.25 12.77 -4.59
N PHE A 241 -15.81 12.87 -5.84
CA PHE A 241 -15.82 14.15 -6.56
C PHE A 241 -17.24 14.70 -6.73
N GLU A 242 -18.20 13.86 -7.11
CA GLU A 242 -19.61 14.28 -7.25
C GLU A 242 -20.19 14.77 -5.91
N SER A 243 -19.74 14.24 -4.77
CA SER A 243 -20.22 14.66 -3.45
C SER A 243 -19.85 16.09 -3.06
N PHE A 244 -18.88 16.70 -3.74
CA PHE A 244 -18.46 18.09 -3.48
C PHE A 244 -18.38 18.96 -4.73
N ARG A 245 -18.87 18.46 -5.87
CA ARG A 245 -18.71 19.10 -7.18
C ARG A 245 -19.28 20.52 -7.23
N GLU A 246 -20.37 20.80 -6.51
CA GLU A 246 -20.97 22.14 -6.49
C GLU A 246 -20.08 23.20 -5.83
N PHE A 247 -19.07 22.79 -5.06
CA PHE A 247 -18.13 23.68 -4.37
C PHE A 247 -16.79 23.84 -5.09
N VAL A 248 -16.54 23.09 -6.18
CA VAL A 248 -15.26 23.19 -6.92
C VAL A 248 -15.25 24.35 -7.90
N SER A 249 -14.06 24.85 -8.23
CA SER A 249 -13.91 25.85 -9.29
C SER A 249 -14.31 25.29 -10.67
N THR A 250 -14.72 26.18 -11.56
CA THR A 250 -15.05 25.84 -12.95
C THR A 250 -13.89 25.12 -13.67
N ASP A 251 -12.64 25.50 -13.37
CA ASP A 251 -11.46 24.84 -13.94
C ASP A 251 -11.36 23.36 -13.54
N HIS A 252 -11.51 23.05 -12.24
CA HIS A 252 -11.51 21.66 -11.78
C HIS A 252 -12.69 20.86 -12.33
N GLU A 253 -13.87 21.48 -12.40
CA GLU A 253 -15.04 20.85 -13.01
C GLU A 253 -14.81 20.55 -14.50
N GLN A 254 -14.14 21.46 -15.22
CA GLN A 254 -13.81 21.27 -16.63
C GLN A 254 -12.78 20.15 -16.82
N VAL A 255 -11.74 20.08 -15.99
CA VAL A 255 -10.76 18.97 -16.01
C VAL A 255 -11.45 17.64 -15.78
N TYR A 256 -12.33 17.56 -14.78
CA TYR A 256 -13.11 16.37 -14.48
C TYR A 256 -13.98 15.93 -15.67
N LYS A 257 -14.73 16.86 -16.28
CA LYS A 257 -15.54 16.61 -17.48
C LYS A 257 -14.70 16.07 -18.64
N LEU A 258 -13.52 16.65 -18.88
CA LEU A 258 -12.61 16.21 -19.95
C LEU A 258 -12.05 14.80 -19.67
N GLN A 259 -11.70 14.50 -18.42
CA GLN A 259 -11.25 13.17 -18.02
C GLN A 259 -12.35 12.12 -18.26
N LEU A 260 -13.58 12.35 -17.77
CA LEU A 260 -14.70 11.42 -17.98
C LEU A 260 -15.05 11.25 -19.47
N LYS A 261 -15.02 12.34 -20.25
CA LYS A 261 -15.23 12.26 -21.70
C LYS A 261 -14.17 11.40 -22.37
N SER A 262 -12.90 11.59 -22.04
CA SER A 262 -11.79 10.79 -22.58
C SER A 262 -11.92 9.31 -22.23
N ILE A 263 -12.34 8.99 -21.00
CA ILE A 263 -12.60 7.63 -20.55
C ILE A 263 -13.73 7.00 -21.37
N LEU A 264 -14.85 7.70 -21.52
CA LEU A 264 -15.99 7.23 -22.30
C LEU A 264 -15.62 6.98 -23.76
N GLU A 265 -14.90 7.91 -24.40
CA GLU A 265 -14.40 7.73 -25.76
C GLU A 265 -13.48 6.49 -25.87
N GLY A 266 -12.64 6.24 -24.86
CA GLY A 266 -11.81 5.05 -24.78
C GLY A 266 -12.62 3.75 -24.68
N VAL A 267 -13.64 3.72 -23.83
CA VAL A 267 -14.53 2.55 -23.67
C VAL A 267 -15.32 2.28 -24.95
N LEU A 268 -15.92 3.31 -25.55
CA LEU A 268 -16.73 3.18 -26.77
C LEU A 268 -15.92 2.72 -27.98
N LYS A 269 -14.63 3.09 -28.10
CA LYS A 269 -13.75 2.54 -29.16
C LYS A 269 -13.65 1.01 -29.13
N ASN A 270 -13.80 0.41 -27.95
CA ASN A 270 -13.78 -1.03 -27.79
C ASN A 270 -15.15 -1.69 -28.06
N GLU A 271 -16.21 -0.91 -28.23
CA GLU A 271 -17.55 -1.36 -28.57
C GLU A 271 -17.81 -1.22 -30.07
N LYS A 272 -18.00 -2.36 -30.76
CA LYS A 272 -18.20 -2.36 -32.22
C LYS A 272 -19.44 -1.53 -32.60
N GLY A 273 -19.23 -0.47 -33.37
CA GLY A 273 -20.30 0.31 -34.02
C GLY A 273 -20.82 1.51 -33.23
N ILE A 274 -20.21 1.86 -32.10
CA ILE A 274 -20.61 3.04 -31.29
C ILE A 274 -19.47 4.05 -31.27
N SER A 275 -19.70 5.26 -31.79
CA SER A 275 -18.77 6.39 -31.65
C SER A 275 -19.41 7.50 -30.82
N PHE A 276 -18.63 8.11 -29.93
CA PHE A 276 -19.09 9.27 -29.14
C PHE A 276 -19.56 10.43 -30.04
N SER A 277 -18.89 10.63 -31.20
CA SER A 277 -19.27 11.67 -32.17
C SER A 277 -20.61 11.42 -32.89
N THR A 278 -21.06 10.17 -32.99
CA THR A 278 -22.36 9.80 -33.57
C THR A 278 -23.54 9.95 -32.59
N ILE A 279 -23.28 10.16 -31.29
CA ILE A 279 -24.34 10.31 -30.28
C ILE A 279 -24.98 11.71 -30.34
N HIS A 280 -24.34 12.69 -30.99
CA HIS A 280 -24.85 14.08 -31.11
C HIS A 280 -25.07 14.53 -32.57
N SER A 281 -25.00 13.65 -33.57
CA SER A 281 -25.26 14.01 -34.97
C SER A 281 -26.75 14.16 -35.32
N GLY A 282 -27.62 14.40 -34.35
CA GLY A 282 -29.07 14.51 -34.52
C GLY A 282 -29.69 15.59 -33.65
N SER A 283 -29.32 16.85 -33.88
CA SER A 283 -30.08 18.04 -33.45
C SER A 283 -29.57 19.26 -34.22
N ASN A 284 -29.98 19.37 -35.49
CA ASN A 284 -30.09 20.63 -36.22
C ASN A 284 -31.51 20.68 -36.80
#